data_AF-A0A933YIP4-F1
#
_entry.id   AF-A0A933YIP4-F1
#
_cell.length_a   1.000
_cell.length_b   1.000
_cell.length_c   1.000
_cell.angle_alpha   90.00
_cell.angle_beta   90.00
_cell.angle_gamma   90.00
#
_symmetry.space_group_name_H-M   'P 1'
#
loop_
_entity.id
_entity.type
_entity.pdbx_description
1 polymer ?
#
loop_
_entity_poly.entity_id
_entity_poly.type
_entity_poly.pdbx_seq_one_letter_code
_entity_poly.pdbx_strand_id
1 'polypeptide(L)' 'MGTTHFDGAAISATMPGEAGVFTLLPNHEPFVTSLVKGTILIKESGGVEKKFPIENGVAECSGGRAVVLL' A
#
# COMPACT_ATOMS: atom_id res chain seq x y z
N MET A 1 2.14 -20.77 -4.45
CA MET A 1 3.27 -20.10 -3.77
C MET A 1 3.08 -18.61 -3.97
N GLY A 2 3.08 -17.80 -2.92
CA GLY A 2 2.86 -16.35 -3.04
C GLY A 2 4.06 -15.67 -3.69
N THR A 3 3.82 -14.68 -4.56
CA THR A 3 4.86 -13.91 -5.24
C THR A 3 4.96 -12.54 -4.61
N THR A 4 6.17 -12.11 -4.22
CA THR A 4 6.39 -10.75 -3.72
C THR A 4 6.50 -9.78 -4.89
N HIS A 5 5.53 -8.86 -5.00
CA HIS A 5 5.53 -7.83 -6.05
C HIS A 5 6.42 -6.63 -5.71
N PHE A 6 6.56 -6.30 -4.42
CA PHE A 6 7.39 -5.22 -3.92
C PHE A 6 7.84 -5.51 -2.49
N ASP A 7 9.10 -5.25 -2.19
CA ASP A 7 9.69 -5.24 -0.85
C ASP A 7 10.75 -4.13 -0.83
N GLY A 8 10.59 -3.15 0.06
CA GLY A 8 11.45 -1.98 0.08
C GLY A 8 10.90 -0.83 0.94
N ALA A 9 11.76 0.17 1.16
CA ALA A 9 11.39 1.38 1.89
C ALA A 9 10.56 2.32 1.00
N ALA A 10 9.44 2.81 1.53
CA ALA A 10 8.57 3.76 0.86
C ALA A 10 8.39 5.03 1.70
N ILE A 11 8.34 6.19 1.05
CA ILE A 11 8.01 7.48 1.68
C ILE A 11 6.48 7.68 1.79
N SER A 12 5.72 7.03 0.92
CA SER A 12 4.26 7.00 0.98
C SER A 12 3.70 5.87 0.12
N ALA A 13 2.53 5.35 0.49
CA ALA A 13 1.77 4.41 -0.33
C ALA A 13 0.32 4.88 -0.48
N THR A 14 -0.12 5.15 -1.70
CA THR A 14 -1.51 5.50 -2.01
C THR A 14 -2.26 4.27 -2.47
N MET A 15 -3.41 3.98 -1.87
CA MET A 15 -4.15 2.75 -2.06
C MET A 15 -5.66 3.01 -2.19
N PRO A 16 -6.39 2.24 -3.02
CA PRO A 16 -7.84 2.32 -3.14
C PRO A 16 -8.52 1.51 -2.03
N GLY A 17 -8.82 2.14 -0.90
CA GLY A 17 -9.60 1.52 0.19
C GLY A 17 -11.10 1.49 -0.10
N GLU A 18 -11.82 0.63 0.62
CA GLU A 18 -13.29 0.52 0.48
C GLU A 18 -14.03 1.83 0.79
N ALA A 19 -13.56 2.58 1.79
CA ALA A 19 -14.11 3.89 2.15
C ALA A 19 -13.60 5.04 1.25
N GLY A 20 -12.71 4.76 0.30
CA GLY A 20 -12.09 5.75 -0.59
C GLY A 20 -10.58 5.60 -0.71
N VAL A 21 -9.99 6.43 -1.57
CA VAL A 21 -8.54 6.45 -1.78
C VAL A 21 -7.86 7.14 -0.60
N PHE A 22 -6.84 6.50 -0.05
CA PHE A 22 -6.04 7.04 1.05
C PHE A 22 -4.56 6.97 0.72
N THR A 23 -3.76 7.82 1.40
CA THR A 23 -2.30 7.79 1.32
C THR A 23 -1.72 7.52 2.70
N LEU A 24 -1.00 6.42 2.81
CA LEU A 24 -0.29 6.02 4.00
C LEU A 24 1.07 6.70 4.07
N LEU A 25 1.35 7.35 5.19
CA LEU A 25 2.63 7.98 5.52
C LEU A 25 3.34 7.20 6.63
N PRO A 26 4.66 7.39 6.82
CA PRO A 26 5.41 6.75 7.89
C PRO A 26 4.78 7.06 9.26
N ASN A 27 4.77 6.07 10.15
CA ASN A 27 4.24 6.18 11.53
C ASN A 27 2.75 6.50 11.63
N HIS A 28 1.95 6.18 10.61
CA HIS A 28 0.50 6.20 10.76
C HIS A 28 0.05 5.20 11.84
N GLU A 29 -1.05 5.53 12.53
CA GLU A 29 -1.70 4.64 13.50
C GLU A 29 -2.02 3.28 12.87
N PRO A 30 -1.96 2.17 13.64
CA PRO A 30 -2.23 0.85 13.09
C PRO A 30 -3.67 0.68 12.63
N PHE A 31 -3.86 0.08 11.46
CA PHE A 31 -5.20 -0.29 10.97
C PHE A 31 -5.11 -1.43 9.95
N VAL A 32 -6.27 -2.04 9.68
CA VAL A 32 -6.49 -2.99 8.59
C VAL A 32 -7.67 -2.50 7.76
N THR A 33 -7.55 -2.54 6.44
CA THR A 33 -8.65 -2.18 5.53
C THR A 33 -8.68 -3.04 4.28
N SER A 34 -9.87 -3.24 3.74
CA SER A 34 -10.09 -3.87 2.45
C SER A 34 -9.71 -2.91 1.32
N LEU A 35 -9.06 -3.45 0.29
CA LEU A 35 -8.75 -2.75 -0.94
C LEU A 35 -9.69 -3.18 -2.07
N VAL A 36 -10.11 -2.22 -2.87
CA VAL A 36 -10.95 -2.43 -4.05
C VAL A 36 -10.13 -2.29 -5.33
N LYS A 37 -10.73 -2.64 -6.47
CA LYS A 37 -10.10 -2.52 -7.78
C LYS A 37 -9.54 -1.11 -8.02
N GLY A 38 -8.27 -1.04 -8.42
CA GLY A 38 -7.61 0.23 -8.67
C GLY A 38 -6.09 0.07 -8.82
N THR A 39 -5.36 1.13 -8.49
CA THR A 39 -3.89 1.14 -8.60
C THR A 39 -3.28 1.54 -7.26
N ILE A 40 -2.39 0.73 -6.74
CA ILE A 40 -1.50 1.09 -5.63
C ILE A 40 -0.34 1.90 -6.20
N LEU A 41 -0.06 3.06 -5.61
CA LEU A 41 1.09 3.90 -5.93
C LEU A 41 2.05 3.92 -4.75
N ILE A 42 3.25 3.41 -4.95
CA ILE A 42 4.34 3.46 -3.98
C ILE A 42 5.31 4.55 -4.41
N LYS A 43 5.61 5.48 -3.50
CA LYS A 43 6.68 6.46 -3.70
C LYS A 43 7.88 6.07 -2.85
N GLU A 44 9.05 6.04 -3.46
CA GLU A 44 10.33 5.78 -2.81
C GLU A 44 11.15 7.07 -2.69
N SER A 45 12.20 7.03 -1.87
CA SER A 45 13.16 8.14 -1.78
C SER A 45 13.79 8.44 -3.14
N GLY A 46 14.03 9.72 -3.43
CA GLY A 46 14.57 10.14 -4.73
C GLY A 46 13.53 10.31 -5.84
N GLY A 47 12.24 10.25 -5.51
CA GLY A 47 11.14 10.55 -6.44
C GLY A 47 10.75 9.39 -7.35
N VAL A 48 11.22 8.17 -7.07
CA VAL A 48 10.83 6.97 -7.82
C VAL A 48 9.40 6.58 -7.45
N GLU A 49 8.58 6.33 -8.47
CA GLU A 49 7.18 5.93 -8.31
C GLU A 49 6.95 4.55 -8.93
N LYS A 50 6.30 3.65 -8.20
CA LYS A 50 5.89 2.33 -8.67
C LYS A 50 4.38 2.20 -8.61
N LYS A 51 3.78 1.65 -9.68
CA LYS A 51 2.34 1.47 -9.81
C LYS A 51 2.00 -0.01 -9.94
N PHE A 52 1.05 -0.47 -9.12
CA PHE A 52 0.58 -1.86 -9.13
C PHE A 52 -0.94 -1.88 -9.32
N PRO A 53 -1.45 -2.33 -10.47
CA PRO A 53 -2.89 -2.53 -10.64
C PRO A 53 -3.35 -3.73 -9.81
N ILE A 54 -4.48 -3.59 -9.13
CA ILE A 54 -5.06 -4.61 -8.25
C ILE A 54 -6.55 -4.77 -8.54
N GLU A 55 -7.10 -5.97 -8.33
CA GLU A 55 -8.55 -6.22 -8.41
C GLU A 55 -9.23 -6.17 -7.04
N ASN A 56 -8.54 -6.63 -6.01
CA ASN A 56 -8.95 -6.65 -4.60
C ASN A 56 -7.71 -6.86 -3.73
N GLY A 57 -7.85 -6.70 -2.42
CA GLY A 57 -6.79 -7.06 -1.47
C GLY A 57 -7.10 -6.61 -0.04
N VAL A 58 -6.12 -6.78 0.84
CA VAL A 58 -6.16 -6.29 2.23
C VAL A 58 -4.86 -5.55 2.51
N ALA A 59 -4.96 -4.35 3.09
CA ALA A 59 -3.83 -3.59 3.58
C ALA A 59 -3.81 -3.61 5.11
N GLU A 60 -2.69 -4.03 5.69
CA GLU A 60 -2.38 -3.91 7.11
C GLU A 60 -1.25 -2.88 7.28
N CYS A 61 -1.42 -1.95 8.20
CA CYS A 61 -0.37 -1.04 8.64
C CYS A 61 -0.15 -1.20 10.14
N SER A 62 1.11 -1.37 10.56
CA SER A 62 1.48 -1.39 11.97
C SER A 62 2.97 -1.08 12.14
N GLY A 63 3.32 -0.28 13.17
CA GLY A 63 4.71 -0.03 13.55
C GLY A 63 5.59 0.55 12.42
N GLY A 64 5.02 1.41 11.57
CA GLY A 64 5.74 1.99 10.43
C GLY A 64 5.98 1.03 9.25
N ARG A 65 5.38 -0.16 9.29
CA ARG A 65 5.38 -1.14 8.20
C ARG A 65 3.98 -1.27 7.62
N ALA A 66 3.90 -1.38 6.30
CA ALA A 66 2.68 -1.72 5.59
C ALA A 66 2.85 -3.07 4.88
N VAL A 67 1.85 -3.94 4.97
CA VAL A 67 1.79 -5.21 4.27
C VAL A 67 0.50 -5.23 3.46
N VAL A 68 0.61 -5.57 2.18
CA VAL A 68 -0.54 -5.68 1.28
C VAL A 68 -0.63 -7.10 0.75
N LEU A 69 -1.80 -7.70 0.91
CA LEU A 69 -2.13 -9.04 0.43
C LEU A 69 -3.13 -8.90 -0.73
N LEU A 70 -2.77 -9.43 -1.89
CA LEU A 70 -3.55 -9.39 -3.13
C LEU A 70 -4.06 -10.78 -3.49
#